data_AF-A0A0G4INI5-F1
#
_entry.id   AF-A0A0G4INI5-F1
#
_cell.length_a   1.000
_cell.length_b   1.000
_cell.length_c   1.000
_cell.angle_alpha   90.00
_cell.angle_beta   90.00
_cell.angle_gamma   90.00
#
_symmetry.space_group_name_H-M   'P 1'
#
loop_
_entity.id
_entity.type
_entity.pdbx_description
1 polymer ?
#
loop_
_entity_poly.entity_id
_entity_poly.type
_entity_poly.pdbx_seq_one_letter_code
_entity_poly.pdbx_strand_id
1 'polypeptide(L)'
;MWEKVAGYIRNHVGFGDDGRSPHWSEEQPTAADLDHFVVVHDESAKRSYPPSRYRNSDVLNHVCGKTLTLYVHRYSLSVTSAAMFKLVSNALLQRERDRAGAASIALVDARKESLRRLHPEYFAYDTNWLQWAAWIEAQPQQVREERAAEAPPPHLSHLFRMVPIDSGAVLHNMQTSMRVTRCVSERFKRKLEDILDTAKTVTAGFKTVTAGVNLLMTQLESLHEAAADTEEMIAAMEAASRPGESDFGRRIAAEITNEVDVDHDNDMENMDEA
;
A
#
# COMPACT_ATOMS: atom_id res chain seq x y z
N MET A 1 -21.93 13.59 -49.95
CA MET A 1 -22.64 13.03 -48.78
C MET A 1 -21.69 12.30 -47.84
N TRP A 2 -20.95 11.29 -48.33
CA TRP A 2 -19.98 10.53 -47.53
C TRP A 2 -19.05 11.40 -46.66
N GLU A 3 -18.36 12.38 -47.24
CA GLU A 3 -17.44 13.27 -46.52
C GLU A 3 -18.06 14.00 -45.32
N LYS A 4 -19.38 14.22 -45.33
CA LYS A 4 -20.10 14.89 -44.23
C LYS A 4 -20.56 13.92 -43.15
N VAL A 5 -20.75 12.64 -43.47
CA VAL A 5 -21.30 11.64 -42.53
C VAL A 5 -20.25 10.66 -42.01
N ALA A 6 -19.12 10.49 -42.71
CA ALA A 6 -18.10 9.51 -42.39
C ALA A 6 -17.56 9.64 -40.95
N GLY A 7 -17.43 10.88 -40.43
CA GLY A 7 -16.99 11.12 -39.05
C GLY A 7 -17.95 10.60 -37.96
N TYR A 8 -19.23 10.38 -38.30
CA TYR A 8 -20.25 9.87 -37.39
C TYR A 8 -20.44 8.36 -37.49
N ILE A 9 -19.94 7.74 -38.55
CA ILE A 9 -20.01 6.29 -38.80
C ILE A 9 -18.79 5.63 -38.14
N ARG A 10 -18.97 4.45 -37.55
CA ARG A 10 -17.86 3.65 -36.99
C ARG A 10 -17.69 2.35 -37.77
N ASN A 11 -18.16 1.23 -37.24
CA ASN A 11 -18.06 -0.07 -37.88
C ASN A 11 -19.45 -0.62 -38.15
N HIS A 12 -19.60 -1.33 -39.26
CA HIS A 12 -20.84 -2.01 -39.60
C HIS A 12 -21.07 -3.17 -38.62
N VAL A 13 -22.24 -3.18 -37.98
CA VAL A 13 -22.70 -4.30 -37.15
C VAL A 13 -23.64 -5.16 -37.98
N GLY A 14 -23.22 -6.40 -38.21
CA GLY A 14 -24.05 -7.48 -38.73
C GLY A 14 -24.65 -8.30 -37.59
N PHE A 15 -25.76 -8.98 -37.88
CA PHE A 15 -26.28 -10.05 -37.03
C PHE A 15 -26.14 -11.35 -37.83
N GLY A 16 -25.71 -12.43 -37.16
CA GLY A 16 -25.66 -13.76 -37.79
C GLY A 16 -27.06 -14.26 -38.17
N ASP A 17 -27.13 -15.44 -38.79
CA ASP A 17 -28.38 -16.06 -39.25
C ASP A 17 -29.42 -16.28 -38.14
N ASP A 18 -28.97 -16.27 -36.88
CA ASP A 18 -29.81 -16.37 -35.68
C ASP A 18 -30.49 -15.04 -35.28
N GLY A 19 -30.14 -13.93 -35.93
CA GLY A 19 -30.62 -12.58 -35.63
C GLY A 19 -30.26 -12.07 -34.23
N ARG A 20 -29.38 -12.77 -33.51
CA ARG A 20 -29.10 -12.53 -32.08
C ARG A 20 -27.61 -12.42 -31.76
N SER A 21 -26.74 -12.89 -32.65
CA SER A 21 -25.29 -12.82 -32.50
C SER A 21 -24.72 -11.63 -33.28
N PRO A 22 -24.53 -10.46 -32.63
CA PRO A 22 -23.94 -9.31 -33.30
C PRO A 22 -22.45 -9.56 -33.54
N HIS A 23 -21.95 -9.17 -34.71
CA HIS A 23 -20.53 -9.22 -35.06
C HIS A 23 -20.10 -7.92 -35.76
N TRP A 24 -18.81 -7.58 -35.60
CA TRP A 24 -18.20 -6.53 -36.41
C TRP A 24 -17.99 -7.04 -37.82
N SER A 25 -18.33 -6.24 -38.81
CA SER A 25 -17.80 -6.44 -40.16
C SER A 25 -16.27 -6.24 -40.14
N GLU A 26 -15.55 -7.07 -40.89
CA GLU A 26 -14.09 -7.02 -40.98
C GLU A 26 -13.60 -5.80 -41.79
N GLU A 27 -14.45 -5.25 -42.65
CA GLU A 27 -14.13 -4.13 -43.52
C GLU A 27 -14.55 -2.78 -42.91
N GLN A 28 -13.70 -1.76 -43.07
CA GLN A 28 -14.07 -0.40 -42.68
C GLN A 28 -15.14 0.13 -43.63
N PRO A 29 -16.20 0.80 -43.12
CA PRO A 29 -17.23 1.37 -43.97
C PRO A 29 -16.65 2.34 -44.99
N THR A 30 -17.07 2.18 -46.24
CA THR A 30 -16.70 3.03 -47.37
C THR A 30 -17.91 3.80 -47.87
N ALA A 31 -17.69 4.68 -48.86
CA ALA A 31 -18.78 5.42 -49.50
C ALA A 31 -19.83 4.51 -50.17
N ALA A 32 -19.49 3.25 -50.47
CA ALA A 32 -20.45 2.27 -50.98
C ALA A 32 -21.48 1.84 -49.92
N ASP A 33 -21.11 1.89 -48.64
CA ASP A 33 -21.92 1.40 -47.54
C ASP A 33 -22.89 2.43 -46.97
N LEU A 34 -23.00 3.60 -47.59
CA LEU A 34 -23.87 4.71 -47.16
C LEU A 34 -25.30 4.27 -46.84
N ASP A 35 -25.85 3.37 -47.64
CA ASP A 35 -27.21 2.84 -47.48
C ASP A 35 -27.39 1.99 -46.22
N HIS A 36 -26.31 1.50 -45.62
CA HIS A 36 -26.35 0.74 -44.37
C HIS A 36 -26.33 1.62 -43.12
N PHE A 37 -26.06 2.93 -43.26
CA PHE A 37 -25.90 3.83 -42.12
C PHE A 37 -26.79 5.08 -42.19
N VAL A 38 -27.19 5.51 -43.38
CA VAL A 38 -27.86 6.79 -43.56
C VAL A 38 -29.27 6.57 -44.10
N VAL A 39 -30.21 7.30 -43.51
CA VAL A 39 -31.57 7.44 -44.02
C VAL A 39 -31.83 8.92 -44.29
N VAL A 40 -32.26 9.23 -45.50
CA VAL A 40 -32.65 10.58 -45.90
C VAL A 40 -34.16 10.70 -45.69
N HIS A 41 -34.57 11.65 -44.86
CA HIS A 41 -35.97 11.94 -44.59
C HIS A 41 -36.41 13.22 -45.29
N ASP A 42 -37.42 13.08 -46.13
CA ASP A 42 -38.16 14.19 -46.72
C ASP A 42 -39.35 14.51 -45.81
N GLU A 43 -39.25 15.62 -45.06
CA GLU A 43 -40.29 16.09 -44.14
C GLU A 43 -41.56 16.51 -44.89
N SER A 44 -41.43 17.01 -46.12
CA SER A 44 -42.57 17.45 -46.93
C SER A 44 -43.39 16.25 -47.42
N ALA A 45 -42.70 15.19 -47.87
CA ALA A 45 -43.34 13.95 -48.32
C ALA A 45 -43.66 12.98 -47.17
N LYS A 46 -43.14 13.21 -45.96
CA LYS A 46 -43.13 12.28 -44.82
C LYS A 46 -42.61 10.90 -45.20
N ARG A 47 -41.58 10.85 -46.05
CA ARG A 47 -41.00 9.61 -46.56
C ARG A 47 -39.51 9.58 -46.31
N SER A 48 -39.01 8.37 -46.08
CA SER A 48 -37.61 8.09 -45.84
C SER A 48 -37.07 7.17 -46.92
N TYR A 49 -35.91 7.50 -47.47
CA TYR A 49 -35.27 6.72 -48.52
C TYR A 49 -33.77 6.56 -48.25
N PRO A 50 -33.16 5.45 -48.70
CA PRO A 50 -31.70 5.30 -48.66
C PRO A 50 -31.04 6.30 -49.63
N PRO A 51 -29.78 6.71 -49.37
CA PRO A 51 -29.01 7.58 -50.25
C PRO A 51 -28.96 7.13 -51.72
N SER A 52 -28.89 5.82 -52.00
CA SER A 52 -28.88 5.29 -53.37
C SER A 52 -30.09 5.70 -54.22
N ARG A 53 -31.28 5.86 -53.61
CA ARG A 53 -32.50 6.30 -54.31
C ARG A 53 -32.37 7.72 -54.89
N TYR A 54 -31.53 8.56 -54.30
CA TYR A 54 -31.26 9.92 -54.77
C TYR A 54 -30.19 9.95 -55.86
N ARG A 55 -29.70 8.81 -56.36
CA ARG A 55 -28.93 8.78 -57.62
C ARG A 55 -29.83 8.87 -58.84
N ASN A 56 -31.14 8.59 -58.70
CA ASN A 56 -32.10 8.66 -59.79
C ASN A 56 -32.54 10.11 -60.04
N SER A 57 -32.55 10.55 -61.31
CA SER A 57 -32.84 11.93 -61.72
C SER A 57 -34.22 12.41 -61.28
N ASP A 58 -35.22 11.52 -61.27
CA ASP A 58 -36.60 11.89 -60.94
C ASP A 58 -36.76 12.27 -59.47
N VAL A 59 -36.06 11.55 -58.60
CA VAL A 59 -36.05 11.82 -57.15
C VAL A 59 -35.23 13.08 -56.87
N LEU A 60 -34.09 13.26 -57.53
CA LEU A 60 -33.29 14.49 -57.45
C LEU A 60 -34.09 15.72 -57.85
N ASN A 61 -34.82 15.66 -58.97
CA ASN A 61 -35.65 16.76 -59.45
C ASN A 61 -36.80 17.08 -58.48
N HIS A 62 -37.43 16.06 -57.88
CA HIS A 62 -38.50 16.25 -56.90
C HIS A 62 -38.04 16.93 -55.61
N VAL A 63 -36.76 16.76 -55.27
CA VAL A 63 -36.19 17.14 -53.97
C VAL A 63 -35.26 18.36 -54.11
N CYS A 64 -34.95 18.77 -55.33
CA CYS A 64 -34.18 19.96 -55.64
C CYS A 64 -34.81 21.21 -55.00
N GLY A 65 -34.03 21.95 -54.21
CA GLY A 65 -34.48 23.13 -53.47
C GLY A 65 -35.21 22.85 -52.15
N LYS A 66 -35.39 21.58 -51.75
CA LYS A 66 -35.95 21.21 -50.44
C LYS A 66 -34.85 20.90 -49.43
N THR A 67 -35.13 21.21 -48.17
CA THR A 67 -34.29 20.77 -47.04
C THR A 67 -34.61 19.33 -46.69
N LEU A 68 -33.59 18.48 -46.62
CA LEU A 68 -33.71 17.08 -46.20
C LEU A 68 -33.01 16.87 -44.88
N THR A 69 -33.60 16.02 -44.04
CA THR A 69 -33.02 15.63 -42.75
C THR A 69 -32.28 14.30 -42.92
N LEU A 70 -30.99 14.28 -42.56
CA LEU A 70 -30.17 13.07 -42.61
C LEU A 70 -30.10 12.42 -41.23
N TYR A 71 -30.60 11.20 -41.12
CA TYR A 71 -30.41 10.36 -39.94
C TYR A 71 -29.21 9.45 -40.16
N VAL A 72 -28.17 9.64 -39.35
CA VAL A 72 -26.94 8.85 -39.43
C VAL A 72 -26.87 7.90 -38.24
N HIS A 73 -26.84 6.60 -38.52
CA HIS A 73 -26.71 5.55 -37.55
C HIS A 73 -25.23 5.19 -37.39
N ARG A 74 -24.73 5.20 -36.15
CA ARG A 74 -23.29 5.02 -35.87
C ARG A 74 -22.76 3.61 -36.15
N TYR A 75 -23.61 2.59 -36.07
CA TYR A 75 -23.22 1.17 -36.12
C TYR A 75 -23.87 0.37 -37.26
N SER A 76 -25.10 0.71 -37.64
CA SER A 76 -25.79 0.31 -38.89
C SER A 76 -27.29 0.56 -38.70
N LEU A 77 -28.04 0.53 -39.80
CA LEU A 77 -29.50 0.47 -39.80
C LEU A 77 -30.04 -0.88 -39.31
N SER A 78 -29.20 -1.93 -39.29
CA SER A 78 -29.55 -3.25 -38.76
C SER A 78 -29.83 -3.21 -37.25
N VAL A 79 -29.28 -2.23 -36.52
CA VAL A 79 -29.59 -1.98 -35.11
C VAL A 79 -30.88 -1.15 -35.00
N THR A 80 -32.02 -1.81 -35.18
CA THR A 80 -33.34 -1.16 -35.30
C THR A 80 -34.02 -0.86 -33.97
N SER A 81 -33.58 -1.47 -32.87
CA SER A 81 -34.25 -1.36 -31.56
C SER A 81 -33.28 -1.21 -30.40
N ALA A 82 -33.77 -0.66 -29.28
CA ALA A 82 -33.00 -0.57 -28.03
C ALA A 82 -32.56 -1.94 -27.50
N ALA A 83 -33.35 -3.00 -27.75
CA ALA A 83 -32.99 -4.37 -27.36
C ALA A 83 -31.81 -4.91 -28.18
N MET A 84 -31.81 -4.69 -29.50
CA MET A 84 -30.67 -5.04 -30.36
C MET A 84 -29.43 -4.23 -29.98
N PHE A 85 -29.59 -2.94 -29.69
CA PHE A 85 -28.48 -2.12 -29.21
C PHE A 85 -27.91 -2.63 -27.89
N LYS A 86 -28.72 -3.14 -26.95
CA LYS A 86 -28.22 -3.79 -25.73
C LYS A 86 -27.40 -5.05 -26.03
N LEU A 87 -27.83 -5.88 -26.99
CA LEU A 87 -27.08 -7.06 -27.42
C LEU A 87 -25.72 -6.68 -28.00
N VAL A 88 -25.71 -5.72 -28.95
CA VAL A 88 -24.48 -5.15 -29.53
C VAL A 88 -23.59 -4.57 -28.44
N SER A 89 -24.18 -3.84 -27.50
CA SER A 89 -23.44 -3.21 -26.42
C SER A 89 -22.78 -4.24 -25.50
N ASN A 90 -23.45 -5.34 -25.19
CA ASN A 90 -22.92 -6.36 -24.31
C ASN A 90 -21.89 -7.26 -25.01
N ALA A 91 -22.10 -7.59 -26.28
CA ALA A 91 -21.24 -8.51 -27.01
C ALA A 91 -20.03 -7.83 -27.66
N LEU A 92 -20.19 -6.61 -28.18
CA LEU A 92 -19.19 -5.95 -29.02
C LEU A 92 -18.60 -4.67 -28.44
N LEU A 93 -19.30 -4.02 -27.49
CA LEU A 93 -18.87 -2.75 -26.89
C LEU A 93 -18.43 -2.89 -25.42
N GLN A 94 -18.62 -4.05 -24.78
CA GLN A 94 -18.06 -4.26 -23.44
C GLN A 94 -16.57 -4.59 -23.55
N ARG A 95 -15.73 -3.73 -22.98
CA ARG A 95 -14.36 -4.07 -22.58
C ARG A 95 -14.35 -4.52 -21.13
N GLU A 96 -13.40 -5.40 -20.82
CA GLU A 96 -13.17 -6.02 -19.51
C GLU A 96 -13.49 -5.07 -18.35
N ARG A 97 -14.60 -5.35 -17.67
CA ARG A 97 -14.89 -4.81 -16.36
C ARG A 97 -14.39 -5.81 -15.33
N ASP A 98 -13.86 -5.31 -14.22
CA ASP A 98 -13.55 -6.19 -13.10
C ASP A 98 -14.84 -6.80 -12.51
N ARG A 99 -14.69 -7.75 -11.58
CA ARG A 99 -15.82 -8.44 -10.92
C ARG A 99 -16.79 -7.49 -10.18
N ALA A 100 -16.40 -6.23 -9.96
CA ALA A 100 -17.21 -5.19 -9.32
C ALA A 100 -17.85 -4.21 -10.34
N GLY A 101 -17.61 -4.40 -11.65
CA GLY A 101 -18.15 -3.54 -12.70
C GLY A 101 -17.35 -2.27 -12.96
N ALA A 102 -16.18 -2.09 -12.33
CA ALA A 102 -15.28 -0.97 -12.57
C ALA A 102 -14.34 -1.26 -13.75
N ALA A 103 -13.84 -0.19 -14.38
CA ALA A 103 -12.77 -0.32 -15.36
C ALA A 103 -11.52 -0.89 -14.69
N SER A 104 -10.84 -1.83 -15.33
CA SER A 104 -9.62 -2.41 -14.76
C SER A 104 -8.60 -1.32 -14.46
N ILE A 105 -7.86 -1.46 -13.34
CA ILE A 105 -6.86 -0.47 -12.91
C ILE A 105 -5.85 -0.19 -14.03
N ALA A 106 -5.42 -1.24 -14.74
CA ALA A 106 -4.53 -1.13 -15.88
C ALA A 106 -5.10 -0.27 -17.02
N LEU A 107 -6.42 -0.32 -17.26
CA LEU A 107 -7.08 0.47 -18.29
C LEU A 107 -7.18 1.95 -17.90
N VAL A 108 -7.47 2.23 -16.63
CA VAL A 108 -7.47 3.61 -16.10
C VAL A 108 -6.06 4.20 -16.16
N ASP A 109 -5.03 3.43 -15.81
CA ASP A 109 -3.63 3.88 -15.91
C ASP A 109 -3.19 4.12 -17.36
N ALA A 110 -3.58 3.25 -18.30
CA ALA A 110 -3.32 3.48 -19.72
C ALA A 110 -4.03 4.74 -20.24
N ARG A 111 -5.28 4.98 -19.80
CA ARG A 111 -6.03 6.19 -20.15
C ARG A 111 -5.39 7.45 -19.57
N LYS A 112 -4.93 7.41 -18.31
CA LYS A 112 -4.18 8.48 -17.66
C LYS A 112 -2.98 8.92 -18.48
N GLU A 113 -2.19 7.95 -18.91
CA GLU A 113 -0.99 8.20 -19.71
C GLU A 113 -1.33 8.78 -21.10
N SER A 114 -2.42 8.31 -21.71
CA SER A 114 -2.94 8.89 -22.96
C SER A 114 -3.38 10.36 -22.79
N LEU A 115 -4.11 10.67 -21.71
CA LEU A 115 -4.58 12.03 -21.41
C LEU A 115 -3.43 13.02 -21.22
N ARG A 116 -2.33 12.60 -20.56
CA ARG A 116 -1.14 13.44 -20.39
C ARG A 116 -0.47 13.79 -21.71
N ARG A 117 -0.49 12.88 -22.67
CA ARG A 117 0.07 13.11 -24.01
C ARG A 117 -0.83 14.01 -24.85
N LEU A 118 -2.14 13.84 -24.68
CA LEU A 118 -3.14 14.63 -25.41
C LEU A 118 -3.21 16.08 -24.91
N HIS A 119 -2.98 16.28 -23.61
CA HIS A 119 -3.08 17.58 -22.96
C HIS A 119 -1.78 18.01 -22.26
N PRO A 120 -0.71 18.32 -23.02
CA PRO A 120 0.54 18.80 -22.45
C PRO A 120 0.41 20.18 -21.77
N GLU A 121 -0.66 20.93 -22.05
CA GLU A 121 -0.95 22.25 -21.49
C GLU A 121 -1.40 22.22 -20.04
N TYR A 122 -1.79 21.06 -19.50
CA TYR A 122 -2.25 20.93 -18.12
C TYR A 122 -1.18 20.33 -17.21
N PHE A 123 -1.12 20.84 -15.98
CA PHE A 123 -0.28 20.35 -14.89
C PHE A 123 -1.16 20.05 -13.68
N ALA A 124 -1.04 18.82 -13.15
CA ALA A 124 -1.76 18.37 -11.96
C ALA A 124 -1.03 17.18 -11.31
N TYR A 125 -1.37 16.89 -10.06
CA TYR A 125 -0.88 15.70 -9.35
C TYR A 125 -1.37 14.40 -10.01
N ASP A 126 -0.63 13.30 -9.86
CA ASP A 126 -0.96 12.00 -10.48
C ASP A 126 -2.37 11.52 -10.13
N THR A 127 -2.79 11.71 -8.88
CA THR A 127 -4.13 11.37 -8.40
C THR A 127 -5.24 12.11 -9.16
N ASN A 128 -5.00 13.37 -9.57
CA ASN A 128 -5.99 14.16 -10.29
C ASN A 128 -6.15 13.64 -11.72
N TRP A 129 -5.05 13.24 -12.36
CA TRP A 129 -5.07 12.58 -13.66
C TRP A 129 -5.79 11.23 -13.61
N LEU A 130 -5.58 10.45 -12.54
CA LEU A 130 -6.32 9.21 -12.30
C LEU A 130 -7.82 9.45 -12.15
N GLN A 131 -8.23 10.48 -11.41
CA GLN A 131 -9.64 10.84 -11.25
C GLN A 131 -10.28 11.21 -12.60
N TRP A 132 -9.58 11.97 -13.44
CA TRP A 132 -10.08 12.30 -14.77
C TRP A 132 -10.18 11.08 -15.68
N ALA A 133 -9.15 10.22 -15.70
CA ALA A 133 -9.18 8.96 -16.45
C ALA A 133 -10.33 8.05 -16.00
N ALA A 134 -10.52 7.89 -14.69
CA ALA A 134 -11.62 7.11 -14.14
C ALA A 134 -12.99 7.71 -14.49
N TRP A 135 -13.12 9.04 -14.47
CA TRP A 135 -14.35 9.71 -14.87
C TRP A 135 -14.71 9.46 -16.34
N ILE A 136 -13.72 9.47 -17.25
CA ILE A 136 -13.91 9.12 -18.66
C ILE A 136 -14.31 7.66 -18.80
N GLU A 137 -13.60 6.75 -18.14
CA GLU A 137 -13.88 5.32 -18.25
C GLU A 137 -15.22 4.91 -17.63
N ALA A 138 -15.77 5.73 -16.72
CA ALA A 138 -17.14 5.59 -16.22
C ALA A 138 -18.21 5.96 -17.25
N GLN A 139 -17.87 6.72 -18.31
CA GLN A 139 -18.82 7.10 -19.36
C GLN A 139 -19.10 5.95 -20.34
N PRO A 140 -20.20 6.02 -21.12
CA PRO A 140 -20.43 5.11 -22.23
C PRO A 140 -19.28 5.15 -23.25
N GLN A 141 -18.85 3.99 -23.77
CA GLN A 141 -17.68 3.88 -24.66
C GLN A 141 -17.71 4.84 -25.85
N GLN A 142 -18.90 5.13 -26.38
CA GLN A 142 -19.13 5.99 -27.53
C GLN A 142 -18.65 7.42 -27.36
N VAL A 143 -18.73 7.94 -26.15
CA VAL A 143 -18.39 9.33 -25.83
C VAL A 143 -17.00 9.45 -25.21
N ARG A 144 -16.34 8.34 -24.84
CA ARG A 144 -15.06 8.39 -24.11
C ARG A 144 -13.96 9.13 -24.84
N GLU A 145 -13.77 8.85 -26.13
CA GLU A 145 -12.73 9.50 -26.94
C GLU A 145 -13.02 11.00 -27.14
N GLU A 146 -14.29 11.36 -27.30
CA GLU A 146 -14.71 12.76 -27.38
C GLU A 146 -14.46 13.48 -26.04
N ARG A 147 -14.88 12.86 -24.93
CA ARG A 147 -14.61 13.36 -23.57
C ARG A 147 -13.13 13.40 -23.20
N ALA A 148 -12.32 12.55 -23.83
CA ALA A 148 -10.88 12.56 -23.64
C ALA A 148 -10.22 13.74 -24.35
N ALA A 149 -10.78 14.23 -25.45
CA ALA A 149 -10.28 15.40 -26.17
C ALA A 149 -10.76 16.75 -25.60
N GLU A 150 -11.79 16.73 -24.76
CA GLU A 150 -12.29 17.90 -24.05
C GLU A 150 -11.39 18.28 -22.87
N ALA A 151 -11.55 19.51 -22.36
CA ALA A 151 -10.91 19.95 -21.13
C ALA A 151 -11.34 19.10 -19.92
N PRO A 152 -10.58 19.12 -18.80
CA PRO A 152 -10.97 18.44 -17.57
C PRO A 152 -12.41 18.79 -17.15
N PRO A 153 -13.20 17.81 -16.67
CA PRO A 153 -14.60 18.04 -16.35
C PRO A 153 -14.75 19.12 -15.27
N PRO A 154 -15.87 19.88 -15.22
CA PRO A 154 -15.98 21.09 -14.40
C PRO A 154 -15.63 20.89 -12.92
N HIS A 155 -16.03 19.74 -12.36
CA HIS A 155 -15.75 19.40 -10.96
C HIS A 155 -14.27 19.08 -10.67
N LEU A 156 -13.46 18.73 -11.68
CA LEU A 156 -12.02 18.52 -11.55
C LEU A 156 -11.19 19.71 -12.07
N SER A 157 -11.79 20.62 -12.84
CA SER A 157 -11.09 21.74 -13.49
C SER A 157 -10.15 22.52 -12.56
N HIS A 158 -10.59 22.80 -11.33
CA HIS A 158 -9.82 23.51 -10.30
C HIS A 158 -8.55 22.78 -9.82
N LEU A 159 -8.45 21.47 -10.07
CA LEU A 159 -7.31 20.63 -9.71
C LEU A 159 -6.22 20.63 -10.79
N PHE A 160 -6.51 21.19 -11.96
CA PHE A 160 -5.58 21.33 -13.07
C PHE A 160 -5.17 22.78 -13.23
N ARG A 161 -3.87 23.01 -13.38
CA ARG A 161 -3.31 24.32 -13.68
C ARG A 161 -2.80 24.31 -15.11
N MET A 162 -3.01 25.38 -15.85
CA MET A 162 -2.33 25.49 -17.15
C MET A 162 -0.85 25.75 -16.94
N VAL A 163 0.00 25.15 -17.78
CA VAL A 163 1.44 25.39 -17.77
C VAL A 163 1.66 26.91 -17.94
N PRO A 164 2.37 27.57 -17.01
CA PRO A 164 2.67 28.98 -17.17
C PRO A 164 3.47 29.18 -18.45
N ILE A 165 2.93 29.98 -19.37
CA ILE A 165 3.62 30.33 -20.62
C ILE A 165 4.88 31.19 -20.33
N ASP A 166 4.94 31.80 -19.15
CA ASP A 166 6.07 32.61 -18.70
C ASP A 166 7.13 31.79 -17.93
N SER A 167 8.33 31.74 -18.50
CA SER A 167 9.54 31.20 -17.88
C SER A 167 9.83 31.76 -16.48
N GLY A 168 9.45 33.01 -16.21
CA GLY A 168 9.62 33.65 -14.90
C GLY A 168 8.75 33.00 -13.81
N ALA A 169 7.50 32.67 -14.13
CA ALA A 169 6.60 31.97 -13.21
C ALA A 169 7.07 30.53 -12.92
N VAL A 170 7.61 29.83 -13.92
CA VAL A 170 8.20 28.49 -13.73
C VAL A 170 9.41 28.56 -12.81
N LEU A 171 10.32 29.52 -13.04
CA LEU A 171 11.50 29.72 -12.20
C LEU A 171 11.12 30.08 -10.76
N HIS A 172 10.15 30.96 -10.57
CA HIS A 172 9.66 31.35 -9.24
C HIS A 172 9.05 30.17 -8.47
N ASN A 173 8.24 29.34 -9.15
CA ASN A 173 7.68 28.14 -8.55
C ASN A 173 8.77 27.13 -8.17
N MET A 174 9.78 26.96 -9.02
CA MET A 174 10.93 26.10 -8.76
C MET A 174 11.76 26.60 -7.58
N GLN A 175 12.06 27.90 -7.51
CA GLN A 175 12.76 28.52 -6.38
C GLN A 175 11.99 28.35 -5.08
N THR A 176 10.67 28.54 -5.11
CA THR A 176 9.81 28.37 -3.93
C THR A 176 9.80 26.93 -3.46
N SER A 177 9.67 25.97 -4.39
CA SER A 177 9.75 24.54 -4.10
C SER A 177 11.10 24.17 -3.51
N MET A 178 12.21 24.60 -4.13
CA MET A 178 13.57 24.38 -3.62
C MET A 178 13.77 24.94 -2.21
N ARG A 179 13.19 26.12 -1.90
CA ARG A 179 13.26 26.70 -0.55
C ARG A 179 12.55 25.82 0.48
N VAL A 180 11.38 25.28 0.14
CA VAL A 180 10.63 24.35 1.00
C VAL A 180 11.42 23.06 1.19
N THR A 181 11.93 22.47 0.11
CA THR A 181 12.77 21.26 0.18
C THR A 181 14.00 21.50 1.04
N ARG A 182 14.69 22.63 0.88
CA ARG A 182 15.85 22.97 1.70
C ARG A 182 15.49 23.07 3.18
N CYS A 183 14.39 23.73 3.53
CA CYS A 183 13.91 23.84 4.90
C CYS A 183 13.62 22.46 5.52
N VAL A 184 12.99 21.56 4.75
CA VAL A 184 12.72 20.18 5.18
C VAL A 184 14.02 19.40 5.37
N SER A 185 14.97 19.50 4.44
CA SER A 185 16.29 18.86 4.55
C SER A 185 17.08 19.37 5.75
N GLU A 186 17.08 20.68 6.02
CA GLU A 186 17.70 21.27 7.20
C GLU A 186 17.06 20.79 8.51
N ARG A 187 15.73 20.57 8.51
CA ARG A 187 15.03 20.01 9.67
C ARG A 187 15.38 18.54 9.89
N PHE A 188 15.50 17.74 8.83
CA PHE A 188 15.96 16.35 8.94
C PHE A 188 17.40 16.27 9.45
N LYS A 189 18.30 17.12 8.94
CA LYS A 189 19.68 17.19 9.41
C LYS A 189 19.75 17.46 10.91
N ARG A 190 19.01 18.45 11.41
CA ARG A 190 18.93 18.75 12.85
C ARG A 190 18.43 17.56 13.68
N LYS A 191 17.37 16.89 13.23
CA LYS A 191 16.87 15.69 13.93
C LYS A 191 17.90 14.56 13.96
N LEU A 192 18.69 14.37 12.90
CA LEU A 192 19.76 13.38 12.88
C LEU A 192 20.88 13.75 13.86
N GLU A 193 21.23 15.02 13.97
CA GLU A 193 22.20 15.53 14.94
C GLU A 193 21.71 15.30 16.38
N ASP A 194 20.43 15.56 16.68
CA ASP A 194 19.83 15.32 18.00
C ASP A 194 19.85 13.82 18.38
N ILE A 195 19.53 12.94 17.43
CA ILE A 195 19.57 11.48 17.64
C ILE A 195 21.01 11.03 17.91
N LEU A 196 21.97 11.56 17.15
CA LEU A 196 23.38 11.24 17.34
C LEU A 196 23.87 11.66 18.73
N ASP A 197 23.48 12.84 19.20
CA ASP A 197 23.86 13.33 20.53
C ASP A 197 23.22 12.51 21.65
N THR A 198 21.96 12.12 21.48
CA THR A 198 21.27 11.19 22.39
C THR A 198 22.00 9.85 22.46
N ALA A 199 22.40 9.29 21.31
CA ALA A 199 23.15 8.03 21.26
C ALA A 199 24.52 8.12 21.95
N LYS A 200 25.22 9.25 21.81
CA LYS A 200 26.48 9.51 22.53
C LYS A 200 26.26 9.54 24.04
N THR A 201 25.21 10.22 24.49
CA THR A 201 24.85 10.32 25.91
C THR A 201 24.51 8.95 26.51
N VAL A 202 23.71 8.14 25.81
CA VAL A 202 23.40 6.76 26.23
C VAL A 202 24.67 5.91 26.31
N THR A 203 25.57 6.02 25.33
CA THR A 203 26.83 5.29 25.30
C THR A 203 27.73 5.67 26.48
N ALA A 204 27.80 6.96 26.81
CA ALA A 204 28.53 7.44 27.99
C ALA A 204 27.93 6.89 29.29
N GLY A 205 26.60 6.88 29.41
CA GLY A 205 25.90 6.27 30.54
C GLY A 205 26.21 4.78 30.70
N PHE A 206 26.23 4.03 29.61
CA PHE A 206 26.58 2.60 29.63
C PHE A 206 28.00 2.38 30.17
N LYS A 207 28.99 3.19 29.73
CA LYS A 207 30.36 3.11 30.25
C LYS A 207 30.42 3.33 31.76
N THR A 208 29.65 4.28 32.29
CA THR A 208 29.57 4.53 33.74
C THR A 208 28.98 3.34 34.48
N VAL A 209 27.92 2.73 33.95
CA VAL A 209 27.32 1.52 34.52
C VAL A 209 28.32 0.36 34.53
N THR A 210 29.02 0.12 33.42
CA THR A 210 30.06 -0.91 33.34
C THR A 210 31.16 -0.68 34.37
N ALA A 211 31.62 0.56 34.55
CA ALA A 211 32.60 0.89 35.59
C ALA A 211 32.07 0.59 37.01
N GLY A 212 30.80 0.90 37.29
CA GLY A 212 30.16 0.58 38.55
C GLY A 212 30.04 -0.93 38.81
N VAL A 213 29.71 -1.71 37.79
CA VAL A 213 29.68 -3.19 37.88
C VAL A 213 31.07 -3.75 38.20
N ASN A 214 32.11 -3.24 37.54
CA ASN A 214 33.48 -3.68 37.80
C ASN A 214 33.90 -3.37 39.25
N LEU A 215 33.53 -2.20 39.79
CA LEU A 215 33.80 -1.86 41.18
C LEU A 215 33.12 -2.84 42.15
N LEU A 216 31.85 -3.18 41.89
CA LEU A 216 31.12 -4.16 42.70
C LEU A 216 31.76 -5.55 42.64
N MET A 217 32.26 -5.98 41.48
CA MET A 217 33.00 -7.23 41.36
C MET A 217 34.26 -7.24 42.22
N THR A 218 35.07 -6.18 42.17
CA THR A 218 36.27 -6.07 43.02
C THR A 218 35.94 -6.04 44.51
N GLN A 219 34.84 -5.37 44.91
CA GLN A 219 34.38 -5.40 46.29
C GLN A 219 33.97 -6.81 46.72
N LEU A 220 33.27 -7.55 45.86
CA LEU A 220 32.86 -8.92 46.14
C LEU A 220 34.06 -9.86 46.30
N GLU A 221 35.07 -9.73 45.44
CA GLU A 221 36.33 -10.47 45.55
C GLU A 221 37.03 -10.18 46.89
N SER A 222 37.14 -8.90 47.27
CA SER A 222 37.75 -8.53 48.57
C SER A 222 36.98 -9.07 49.78
N LEU A 223 35.65 -9.11 49.71
CA LEU A 223 34.82 -9.67 50.78
C LEU A 223 34.95 -11.18 50.84
N HIS A 224 35.11 -11.84 49.70
CA HIS A 224 35.34 -13.28 49.63
C HIS A 224 36.69 -13.66 50.24
N GLU A 225 37.75 -12.92 49.92
CA GLU A 225 39.08 -13.09 50.54
C GLU A 225 39.01 -12.86 52.05
N ALA A 226 38.40 -11.75 52.49
CA ALA A 226 38.25 -11.47 53.91
C ALA A 226 37.44 -12.55 54.64
N ALA A 227 36.40 -13.11 54.01
CA ALA A 227 35.65 -14.22 54.59
C ALA A 227 36.52 -15.48 54.75
N ALA A 228 37.33 -15.83 53.73
CA ALA A 228 38.25 -16.95 53.80
C ALA A 228 39.30 -16.77 54.91
N ASP A 229 39.88 -15.58 55.04
CA ASP A 229 40.83 -15.23 56.10
C ASP A 229 40.19 -15.37 57.49
N THR A 230 38.93 -14.91 57.64
CA THR A 230 38.21 -15.06 58.92
C THR A 230 37.90 -16.51 59.26
N GLU A 231 37.59 -17.34 58.26
CA GLU A 231 37.35 -18.77 58.46
C GLU A 231 38.64 -19.50 58.90
N GLU A 232 39.78 -19.17 58.29
CA GLU A 232 41.09 -19.67 58.71
C GLU A 232 41.43 -19.23 60.15
N MET A 233 41.19 -17.96 60.48
CA MET A 233 41.41 -17.45 61.83
C MET A 233 40.53 -18.17 62.87
N ILE A 234 39.25 -18.40 62.57
CA ILE A 234 38.33 -19.13 63.45
C ILE A 234 38.82 -20.57 63.64
N ALA A 235 39.23 -21.25 62.57
CA ALA A 235 39.76 -22.61 62.65
C ALA A 235 41.03 -22.68 63.51
N ALA A 236 41.94 -21.69 63.39
CA ALA A 236 43.13 -21.58 64.23
C ALA A 236 42.78 -21.32 65.71
N MET A 237 41.80 -20.45 65.97
CA MET A 237 41.30 -20.19 67.33
C MET A 237 40.65 -21.44 67.94
N GLU A 238 39.86 -22.19 67.16
CA GLU A 238 39.27 -23.45 67.62
C GLU A 238 40.36 -24.47 67.99
N ALA A 239 41.38 -24.62 67.15
CA ALA A 239 42.52 -25.50 67.43
C ALA A 239 43.26 -25.11 68.71
N ALA A 240 43.44 -23.82 68.97
CA ALA A 240 44.10 -23.31 70.17
C ALA A 240 43.21 -23.40 71.44
N SER A 241 41.89 -23.31 71.29
CA SER A 241 40.92 -23.38 72.39
C SER A 241 40.55 -24.81 72.78
N ARG A 242 41.00 -25.84 72.05
CA ARG A 242 40.85 -27.23 72.49
C ARG A 242 41.64 -27.41 73.79
N PRO A 243 41.01 -27.76 74.92
CA PRO A 243 41.73 -27.99 76.15
C PRO A 243 42.64 -29.19 75.96
N GLY A 244 43.94 -28.94 75.81
CA GLY A 244 44.94 -29.97 75.99
C GLY A 244 44.91 -30.37 77.46
N GLU A 245 44.66 -31.65 77.75
CA GLU A 245 44.90 -32.20 79.08
C GLU A 245 46.32 -31.83 79.50
N SER A 246 46.43 -30.90 80.45
CA SER A 246 47.73 -30.49 80.97
C SER A 246 48.40 -31.72 81.58
N ASP A 247 49.73 -31.80 81.50
CA ASP A 247 50.47 -32.91 82.11
C ASP A 247 50.14 -33.05 83.61
N PHE A 248 49.74 -31.94 84.25
CA PHE A 248 49.20 -31.93 85.60
C PHE A 248 47.83 -32.62 85.71
N GLY A 249 46.88 -32.33 84.81
CA GLY A 249 45.59 -33.01 84.74
C GLY A 249 45.74 -34.51 84.44
N ARG A 250 46.66 -34.88 83.54
CA ARG A 250 47.02 -36.29 83.27
C ARG A 250 47.65 -36.98 84.47
N ARG A 251 48.51 -36.29 85.23
CA ARG A 251 49.08 -36.83 86.47
C ARG A 251 48.03 -37.00 87.55
N ILE A 252 47.16 -36.02 87.78
CA ILE A 252 46.05 -36.14 88.74
C ILE A 252 45.10 -37.25 88.35
N ALA A 253 44.71 -37.36 87.07
CA ALA A 253 43.84 -38.44 86.61
C ALA A 253 44.49 -39.83 86.75
N ALA A 254 45.82 -39.91 86.62
CA ALA A 254 46.58 -41.16 86.85
C ALA A 254 46.83 -41.46 88.33
N GLU A 255 46.84 -40.43 89.20
CA GLU A 255 47.11 -40.53 90.64
C GLU A 255 45.81 -40.74 91.45
N ILE A 256 44.66 -40.30 90.93
CA ILE A 256 43.34 -40.69 91.40
C ILE A 256 43.14 -42.16 91.02
N THR A 257 43.65 -43.02 91.88
CA THR A 257 43.27 -44.43 91.90
C THR A 257 41.81 -44.47 92.31
N ASN A 258 40.99 -45.20 91.54
CA ASN A 258 39.61 -45.47 91.88
C ASN A 258 39.62 -46.21 93.23
N GLU A 259 39.43 -45.49 94.34
CA GLU A 259 39.22 -46.12 95.63
C GLU A 259 37.96 -46.96 95.50
N VAL A 260 38.14 -48.26 95.61
CA VAL A 260 37.04 -49.21 95.78
C VAL A 260 36.29 -48.74 97.03
N ASP A 261 34.98 -48.62 96.94
CA ASP A 261 34.10 -48.37 98.09
C ASP A 261 34.21 -49.58 99.04
N VAL A 262 35.10 -49.52 100.03
CA VAL A 262 35.45 -50.65 100.93
C VAL A 262 34.47 -50.76 102.11
N ASP A 263 33.42 -49.96 102.13
CA ASP A 263 32.49 -49.87 103.27
C ASP A 263 31.25 -50.78 103.06
N HIS A 264 31.20 -51.60 102.01
CA HIS A 264 30.00 -52.31 101.59
C HIS A 264 30.11 -53.82 101.37
N ASP A 265 31.13 -54.51 101.90
CA ASP A 265 31.22 -55.98 101.77
C ASP A 265 32.04 -56.68 102.89
N ASN A 266 31.70 -56.49 104.19
CA ASN A 266 32.06 -57.48 105.25
C ASN A 266 31.39 -57.28 106.64
N ASP A 267 30.06 -57.24 106.72
CA ASP A 267 29.32 -57.44 107.99
C ASP A 267 28.21 -58.52 107.84
N MET A 268 28.50 -59.59 107.09
CA MET A 268 27.70 -60.82 107.10
C MET A 268 28.61 -62.06 107.05
N GLU A 269 29.31 -62.35 108.15
CA GLU A 269 29.74 -63.71 108.55
C GLU A 269 30.41 -63.67 109.94
N ASN A 270 29.60 -63.62 111.00
CA ASN A 270 29.86 -64.20 112.34
C ASN A 270 28.71 -63.83 113.31
N MET A 271 27.54 -64.42 113.09
CA MET A 271 26.56 -64.66 114.15
C MET A 271 25.95 -66.04 113.92
N ASP A 272 26.76 -67.07 114.18
CA ASP A 272 26.30 -68.40 114.56
C ASP A 272 27.27 -68.95 115.63
N GLU A 273 26.68 -69.65 116.61
CA GLU A 273 27.28 -70.33 117.77
C GLU A 273 27.52 -69.52 119.06
N ALA A 274 26.42 -69.32 119.80
CA ALA A 274 26.26 -69.87 121.15
C ALA A 274 24.83 -70.42 121.33
#